data_AF-A0A1M7Q7L3-F1
#
_entry.id   AF-A0A1M7Q7L3-F1
#
_cell.length_a   1.000
_cell.length_b   1.000
_cell.length_c   1.000
_cell.angle_alpha   90.00
_cell.angle_beta   90.00
_cell.angle_gamma   90.00
#
_symmetry.space_group_name_H-M   'P 1'
#
loop_
_entity.id
_entity.type
_entity.pdbx_description
1 polymer ?
#
loop_
_entity_poly.entity_id
_entity_poly.type
_entity_poly.pdbx_seq_one_letter_code
_entity_poly.pdbx_strand_id
1 'polypeptide(L)'
;ATNLIADSTYVTGAVPVTVSGAASIAQLTSIDGKTTGTLTVESINDTSANLIADSTYLTGAVPVTVSGTVSLSDLTDIDAKTTGKVTVIELSDTAANLVTSGVASVYIGEGSNVTITDAVTIAQLQTIDAANGNGTLTYTTITDTNANLTAIGASAYYTGIHANTNVVVTDAVTVAQLTSLDTANGTGTVTYTTDLNDTALALATDAATNAGAGTFTAGRAVTVSDNASIAQLATIDAAATTVTYAGIKDSAANLITNTGAYVLASTVVTVDGSATLAQLKSIDNVVTPALVYTSIADTAANLSANTDGYVTGSVAVKVTDTGSLAATSLTSIDALTTTQVDATTVTGLTGNFAAVDSVLKATGIQLSGSEKVNLTDTAAALNGKTLALTSTATTDELHVGLTSTSIDLSKITGFEDIYLAGSGRFTQTITVGDGNGVTVHAATLSNVIMGTGQQTFDSSAGNDTVLLKSGSTFSFAATAALNGNDTLNGFITGASNSTLNFNSFLGNGYNLGTEIVNSGSNFGGAAGSATLVDGLSVAQNGGFGLQTANTISVADFTGGYLSAVNGKEVLVTIDNTAHKANVYFVDSSLGGSATAVDSASDIVQVATITLTGNVTTINDLHTTGVLVV
;
A
#
# COMPACT_ATOMS: atom_id res chain seq x y z
N ALA A 1 -23.96 39.82 81.07
CA ALA A 1 -24.50 38.68 81.84
C ALA A 1 -23.67 38.28 83.07
N THR A 2 -22.38 37.93 82.92
CA THR A 2 -21.55 37.34 84.01
C THR A 2 -21.56 38.11 85.32
N ASN A 3 -21.44 39.44 85.30
CA ASN A 3 -21.45 40.26 86.52
C ASN A 3 -22.80 40.21 87.25
N LEU A 4 -23.93 40.15 86.52
CA LEU A 4 -25.27 40.02 87.09
C LEU A 4 -25.48 38.63 87.72
N ILE A 5 -24.89 37.60 87.11
CA ILE A 5 -24.88 36.23 87.65
C ILE A 5 -23.98 36.10 88.88
N ALA A 6 -22.90 36.88 88.98
CA ALA A 6 -22.02 36.90 90.14
C ALA A 6 -22.54 37.77 91.30
N ASP A 7 -23.42 38.74 91.02
CA ASP A 7 -23.94 39.65 92.03
C ASP A 7 -24.86 38.95 93.05
N SER A 8 -24.56 39.11 94.33
CA SER A 8 -25.33 38.52 95.44
C SER A 8 -26.07 39.56 96.29
N THR A 9 -25.97 40.84 95.93
CA THR A 9 -26.30 41.95 96.84
C THR A 9 -27.35 42.89 96.27
N TYR A 10 -27.32 43.17 94.96
CA TYR A 10 -28.10 44.24 94.33
C TYR A 10 -29.20 43.71 93.41
N VAL A 11 -29.01 42.56 92.76
CA VAL A 11 -29.99 41.91 91.87
C VAL A 11 -30.80 40.89 92.68
N THR A 12 -31.65 41.37 93.59
CA THR A 12 -32.55 40.52 94.38
C THR A 12 -33.94 41.17 94.53
N GLY A 13 -35.01 40.36 94.52
CA GLY A 13 -36.39 40.85 94.63
C GLY A 13 -36.89 41.58 93.37
N ALA A 14 -37.79 42.56 93.47
CA ALA A 14 -38.46 43.19 92.33
C ALA A 14 -37.62 44.25 91.58
N VAL A 15 -36.30 44.04 91.46
CA VAL A 15 -35.37 44.97 90.82
C VAL A 15 -35.38 44.76 89.30
N PRO A 16 -35.77 45.75 88.48
CA PRO A 16 -35.64 45.64 87.02
C PRO A 16 -34.17 45.47 86.61
N VAL A 17 -33.90 44.53 85.70
CA VAL A 17 -32.55 44.21 85.24
C VAL A 17 -32.46 44.37 83.74
N THR A 18 -31.44 45.07 83.27
CA THR A 18 -31.09 45.12 81.85
C THR A 18 -29.78 44.37 81.64
N VAL A 19 -29.81 43.36 80.77
CA VAL A 19 -28.60 42.65 80.34
C VAL A 19 -28.05 43.38 79.13
N SER A 20 -27.03 44.22 79.35
CA SER A 20 -26.29 44.87 78.28
C SER A 20 -25.32 43.88 77.62
N GLY A 21 -25.37 43.80 76.29
CA GLY A 21 -24.64 42.83 75.47
C GLY A 21 -25.27 41.44 75.37
N ALA A 22 -24.67 40.58 74.56
CA ALA A 22 -25.19 39.25 74.27
C ALA A 22 -25.12 38.31 75.49
N ALA A 23 -26.19 37.56 75.74
CA ALA A 23 -26.28 36.54 76.78
C ALA A 23 -26.79 35.22 76.22
N SER A 24 -26.37 34.09 76.81
CA SER A 24 -26.96 32.78 76.49
C SER A 24 -28.28 32.57 77.24
N ILE A 25 -29.14 31.67 76.75
CA ILE A 25 -30.42 31.31 77.39
C ILE A 25 -30.20 30.83 78.83
N ALA A 26 -29.15 30.05 79.06
CA ALA A 26 -28.78 29.57 80.40
C ALA A 26 -28.37 30.72 81.34
N GLN A 27 -27.67 31.73 80.83
CA GLN A 27 -27.30 32.93 81.59
C GLN A 27 -28.54 33.76 81.94
N LEU A 28 -29.48 33.91 81.00
CA LEU A 28 -30.74 34.63 81.23
C LEU A 28 -31.59 33.92 82.27
N THR A 29 -31.74 32.60 82.17
CA THR A 29 -32.43 31.78 83.18
C THR A 29 -31.84 31.97 84.58
N SER A 30 -30.51 32.06 84.68
CA SER A 30 -29.81 32.28 85.96
C SER A 30 -30.02 33.68 86.53
N ILE A 31 -30.17 34.71 85.68
CA ILE A 31 -30.43 36.09 86.09
C ILE A 31 -31.89 36.26 86.49
N ASP A 32 -32.81 35.72 85.69
CA ASP A 32 -34.25 35.74 85.92
C ASP A 32 -34.61 35.05 87.24
N GLY A 33 -33.94 33.96 87.60
CA GLY A 33 -34.10 33.30 88.90
C GLY A 33 -33.72 34.16 90.13
N LYS A 34 -33.01 35.28 89.95
CA LYS A 34 -32.62 36.19 91.05
C LYS A 34 -33.54 37.39 91.23
N THR A 35 -34.28 37.78 90.21
CA THR A 35 -35.14 38.96 90.23
C THR A 35 -36.58 38.61 89.90
N THR A 36 -37.53 39.31 90.52
CA THR A 36 -38.95 39.28 90.12
C THR A 36 -39.33 40.56 89.37
N GLY A 37 -38.37 41.46 89.12
CA GLY A 37 -38.55 42.66 88.30
C GLY A 37 -38.40 42.35 86.80
N THR A 38 -38.75 43.30 85.94
CA THR A 38 -38.66 43.12 84.48
C THR A 38 -37.22 42.85 84.04
N LEU A 39 -36.99 41.74 83.34
CA LEU A 39 -35.73 41.42 82.69
C LEU A 39 -35.76 41.92 81.23
N THR A 40 -34.89 42.87 80.91
CA THR A 40 -34.68 43.38 79.55
C THR A 40 -33.42 42.75 78.97
N VAL A 41 -33.55 42.11 77.81
CA VAL A 41 -32.44 41.43 77.11
C VAL A 41 -32.11 42.20 75.84
N GLU A 42 -30.87 42.65 75.72
CA GLU A 42 -30.44 43.43 74.55
C GLU A 42 -30.15 42.55 73.34
N SER A 43 -29.55 41.38 73.54
CA SER A 43 -29.32 40.38 72.49
C SER A 43 -29.02 39.01 73.08
N ILE A 44 -29.25 37.96 72.29
CA ILE A 44 -28.99 36.57 72.66
C ILE A 44 -27.88 36.01 71.78
N ASN A 45 -26.92 35.29 72.38
CA ASN A 45 -25.93 34.49 71.67
C ASN A 45 -25.87 33.08 72.28
N ASP A 46 -26.38 32.09 71.55
CA ASP A 46 -26.46 30.70 72.01
C ASP A 46 -26.48 29.73 70.82
N THR A 47 -26.43 28.43 71.09
CA THR A 47 -26.52 27.38 70.07
C THR A 47 -27.93 27.27 69.50
N SER A 48 -28.07 26.79 68.25
CA SER A 48 -29.39 26.63 67.62
C SER A 48 -30.33 25.77 68.46
N ALA A 49 -29.83 24.67 69.03
CA ALA A 49 -30.60 23.79 69.90
C ALA A 49 -31.19 24.52 71.13
N ASN A 50 -30.41 25.38 71.79
CA ASN A 50 -30.89 26.13 72.95
C ASN A 50 -31.91 27.20 72.56
N LEU A 51 -31.72 27.86 71.41
CA LEU A 51 -32.65 28.86 70.88
C LEU A 51 -34.00 28.21 70.47
N ILE A 52 -33.95 27.03 69.84
CA ILE A 52 -35.13 26.25 69.45
C ILE A 52 -35.82 25.62 70.67
N ALA A 53 -35.11 25.33 71.75
CA ALA A 53 -35.73 24.86 72.99
C ALA A 53 -36.38 25.99 73.81
N ASP A 54 -35.90 27.23 73.68
CA ASP A 54 -36.36 28.34 74.51
C ASP A 54 -37.79 28.80 74.16
N SER A 55 -38.60 29.02 75.20
CA SER A 55 -39.98 29.54 75.08
C SER A 55 -40.18 30.84 75.85
N THR A 56 -39.14 31.36 76.51
CA THR A 56 -39.27 32.42 77.51
C THR A 56 -38.56 33.70 77.09
N TYR A 57 -37.32 33.62 76.63
CA TYR A 57 -36.47 34.81 76.42
C TYR A 57 -36.41 35.26 74.96
N LEU A 58 -36.53 34.32 74.03
CA LEU A 58 -36.56 34.52 72.59
C LEU A 58 -37.99 34.86 72.15
N THR A 59 -38.46 36.05 72.52
CA THR A 59 -39.77 36.58 72.10
C THR A 59 -39.66 38.04 71.69
N GLY A 60 -40.46 38.47 70.71
CA GLY A 60 -40.46 39.85 70.22
C GLY A 60 -39.19 40.21 69.44
N ALA A 61 -38.76 41.47 69.50
CA ALA A 61 -37.72 42.03 68.62
C ALA A 61 -36.27 41.81 69.12
N VAL A 62 -36.00 40.76 69.91
CA VAL A 62 -34.66 40.50 70.49
C VAL A 62 -33.71 39.99 69.39
N PRO A 63 -32.61 40.70 69.07
CA PRO A 63 -31.60 40.22 68.13
C PRO A 63 -30.91 38.94 68.63
N VAL A 64 -30.63 38.03 67.71
CA VAL A 64 -30.04 36.72 68.00
C VAL A 64 -28.79 36.51 67.16
N THR A 65 -27.74 36.00 67.78
CA THR A 65 -26.59 35.41 67.10
C THR A 65 -26.59 33.91 67.38
N VAL A 66 -26.58 33.10 66.33
CA VAL A 66 -26.48 31.65 66.46
C VAL A 66 -25.00 31.28 66.55
N SER A 67 -24.61 30.69 67.67
CA SER A 67 -23.25 30.21 67.90
C SER A 67 -23.08 28.77 67.41
N GLY A 68 -21.96 28.51 66.73
CA GLY A 68 -21.70 27.21 66.10
C GLY A 68 -22.43 27.03 64.77
N THR A 69 -22.26 25.85 64.19
CA THR A 69 -22.88 25.48 62.90
C THR A 69 -24.39 25.30 63.03
N VAL A 70 -25.15 25.84 62.08
CA VAL A 70 -26.61 25.75 62.05
C VAL A 70 -27.12 25.39 60.64
N SER A 71 -28.28 24.73 60.55
CA SER A 71 -28.97 24.44 59.28
C SER A 71 -30.04 25.48 58.95
N LEU A 72 -30.51 25.56 57.70
CA LEU A 72 -31.62 26.45 57.34
C LEU A 72 -32.95 26.05 57.99
N SER A 73 -33.15 24.77 58.28
CA SER A 73 -34.31 24.29 59.01
C SER A 73 -34.34 24.87 60.43
N ASP A 74 -33.23 24.76 61.15
CA ASP A 74 -33.08 25.32 62.51
C ASP A 74 -33.29 26.84 62.50
N LEU A 75 -32.77 27.53 61.48
CA LEU A 75 -32.94 28.98 61.35
C LEU A 75 -34.39 29.38 61.10
N THR A 76 -35.14 28.59 60.34
CA THR A 76 -36.57 28.82 60.13
C THR A 76 -37.34 28.69 61.46
N ASP A 77 -36.99 27.70 62.29
CA ASP A 77 -37.59 27.50 63.61
C ASP A 77 -37.23 28.64 64.59
N ILE A 78 -36.01 29.17 64.51
CA ILE A 78 -35.56 30.32 65.31
C ILE A 78 -36.24 31.61 64.86
N ASP A 79 -36.30 31.86 63.56
CA ASP A 79 -36.92 33.06 62.96
C ASP A 79 -38.42 33.11 63.28
N ALA A 80 -39.11 31.97 63.35
CA ALA A 80 -40.50 31.91 63.76
C ALA A 80 -40.75 32.39 65.20
N LYS A 81 -39.72 32.45 66.07
CA LYS A 81 -39.84 32.86 67.48
C LYS A 81 -39.49 34.31 67.74
N THR A 82 -38.73 34.96 66.87
CA THR A 82 -38.27 36.33 67.05
C THR A 82 -38.57 37.19 65.84
N THR A 83 -38.91 38.46 66.07
CA THR A 83 -38.95 39.48 65.01
C THR A 83 -37.66 40.30 64.95
N GLY A 84 -36.70 39.99 65.84
CA GLY A 84 -35.37 40.58 65.85
C GLY A 84 -34.47 39.96 64.78
N LYS A 85 -33.39 40.67 64.42
CA LYS A 85 -32.42 40.20 63.42
C LYS A 85 -31.75 38.89 63.91
N VAL A 86 -31.85 37.83 63.12
CA VAL A 86 -31.07 36.59 63.28
C VAL A 86 -29.75 36.74 62.52
N THR A 87 -28.64 36.55 63.23
CA THR A 87 -27.28 36.63 62.69
C THR A 87 -26.63 35.25 62.75
N VAL A 88 -26.09 34.81 61.61
CA VAL A 88 -25.49 33.49 61.41
C VAL A 88 -24.05 33.68 60.98
N ILE A 89 -23.13 32.91 61.58
CA ILE A 89 -21.72 32.94 61.22
C ILE A 89 -21.35 31.65 60.46
N GLU A 90 -21.78 30.50 60.97
CA GLU A 90 -21.47 29.18 60.43
C GLU A 90 -22.75 28.48 59.96
N LEU A 91 -22.98 28.41 58.65
CA LEU A 91 -24.13 27.77 58.04
C LEU A 91 -23.72 26.45 57.39
N SER A 92 -24.49 25.38 57.63
CA SER A 92 -24.28 24.09 56.98
C SER A 92 -25.60 23.49 56.51
N ASP A 93 -25.72 23.24 55.21
CA ASP A 93 -26.92 22.63 54.62
C ASP A 93 -26.61 21.96 53.26
N THR A 94 -27.62 21.46 52.57
CA THR A 94 -27.51 20.95 51.19
C THR A 94 -27.52 22.10 50.18
N ALA A 95 -26.89 21.90 49.02
CA ALA A 95 -26.84 22.88 47.94
C ALA A 95 -28.24 23.32 47.48
N ALA A 96 -29.19 22.37 47.43
CA ALA A 96 -30.57 22.64 47.04
C ALA A 96 -31.31 23.52 48.06
N ASN A 97 -31.03 23.35 49.36
CA ASN A 97 -31.62 24.21 50.39
C ASN A 97 -30.97 25.60 50.40
N LEU A 98 -29.65 25.66 50.23
CA LEU A 98 -28.89 26.92 50.20
C LEU A 98 -29.22 27.79 48.97
N VAL A 99 -29.59 27.16 47.85
CA VAL A 99 -30.01 27.84 46.62
C VAL A 99 -31.39 27.36 46.20
N THR A 100 -32.42 28.07 46.64
CA THR A 100 -33.81 27.77 46.28
C THR A 100 -34.22 28.60 45.08
N SER A 101 -34.70 27.95 44.00
CA SER A 101 -35.12 28.61 42.76
C SER A 101 -34.04 29.55 42.15
N GLY A 102 -32.77 29.18 42.29
CA GLY A 102 -31.64 29.95 41.76
C GLY A 102 -31.24 31.19 42.59
N VAL A 103 -31.78 31.33 43.81
CA VAL A 103 -31.46 32.44 44.71
C VAL A 103 -30.85 31.89 45.99
N ALA A 104 -29.77 32.51 46.47
CA ALA A 104 -29.14 32.17 47.75
C ALA A 104 -30.11 32.42 48.91
N SER A 105 -30.05 31.58 49.95
CA SER A 105 -30.80 31.78 51.18
C SER A 105 -30.54 33.16 51.79
N VAL A 106 -31.59 33.77 52.35
CA VAL A 106 -31.52 35.09 53.02
C VAL A 106 -30.59 35.10 54.23
N TYR A 107 -30.29 33.93 54.79
CA TYR A 107 -29.36 33.78 55.92
C TYR A 107 -27.89 33.74 55.48
N ILE A 108 -27.61 33.71 54.18
CA ILE A 108 -26.26 33.86 53.62
C ILE A 108 -26.03 35.35 53.33
N GLY A 109 -25.18 35.98 54.13
CA GLY A 109 -24.74 37.36 53.89
C GLY A 109 -23.21 37.48 53.81
N GLU A 110 -22.73 38.68 53.51
CA GLU A 110 -21.28 38.94 53.41
C GLU A 110 -20.54 38.51 54.70
N GLY A 111 -19.50 37.70 54.53
CA GLY A 111 -18.69 37.14 55.62
C GLY A 111 -19.24 35.85 56.23
N SER A 112 -20.36 35.30 55.75
CA SER A 112 -20.91 34.03 56.26
C SER A 112 -20.05 32.85 55.84
N ASN A 113 -19.68 31.97 56.78
CA ASN A 113 -19.03 30.71 56.47
C ASN A 113 -20.08 29.68 56.11
N VAL A 114 -20.01 29.13 54.88
CA VAL A 114 -20.99 28.20 54.34
C VAL A 114 -20.35 26.85 54.07
N THR A 115 -20.93 25.80 54.63
CA THR A 115 -20.59 24.40 54.37
C THR A 115 -21.70 23.73 53.59
N ILE A 116 -21.38 23.20 52.42
CA ILE A 116 -22.29 22.43 51.57
C ILE A 116 -22.06 20.94 51.84
N THR A 117 -23.13 20.25 52.22
CA THR A 117 -23.06 18.86 52.73
C THR A 117 -23.21 17.79 51.65
N ASP A 118 -23.72 18.15 50.48
CA ASP A 118 -23.91 17.27 49.32
C ASP A 118 -23.15 17.79 48.08
N ALA A 119 -23.35 17.12 46.94
CA ALA A 119 -22.76 17.53 45.68
C ALA A 119 -23.40 18.83 45.17
N VAL A 120 -22.58 19.71 44.60
CA VAL A 120 -23.00 21.05 44.16
C VAL A 120 -22.66 21.30 42.70
N THR A 121 -23.47 22.07 41.99
CA THR A 121 -23.19 22.53 40.62
C THR A 121 -22.36 23.82 40.63
N ILE A 122 -21.67 24.13 39.53
CA ILE A 122 -20.92 25.38 39.39
C ILE A 122 -21.84 26.60 39.53
N ALA A 123 -23.05 26.53 38.97
CA ALA A 123 -24.02 27.61 39.05
C ALA A 123 -24.51 27.87 40.49
N GLN A 124 -24.71 26.82 41.28
CA GLN A 124 -25.05 26.96 42.70
C GLN A 124 -23.89 27.54 43.50
N LEU A 125 -22.65 27.09 43.25
CA LEU A 125 -21.47 27.66 43.91
C LEU A 125 -21.33 29.15 43.62
N GLN A 126 -21.45 29.57 42.36
CA GLN A 126 -21.42 30.99 41.99
C GLN A 126 -22.49 31.82 42.70
N THR A 127 -23.69 31.25 42.88
CA THR A 127 -24.80 31.93 43.57
C THR A 127 -24.52 32.09 45.07
N ILE A 128 -23.97 31.06 45.71
CA ILE A 128 -23.62 31.09 47.14
C ILE A 128 -22.42 32.01 47.37
N ASP A 129 -21.40 31.92 46.52
CA ASP A 129 -20.16 32.68 46.58
C ASP A 129 -20.40 34.19 46.39
N ALA A 130 -21.35 34.55 45.51
CA ALA A 130 -21.77 35.94 45.35
C ALA A 130 -22.45 36.50 46.62
N ALA A 131 -23.15 35.67 47.39
CA ALA A 131 -23.87 36.09 48.59
C ALA A 131 -23.00 36.07 49.85
N ASN A 132 -22.08 35.09 49.98
CA ASN A 132 -21.20 34.97 51.15
C ASN A 132 -20.00 35.95 51.11
N GLY A 133 -19.64 36.48 49.95
CA GLY A 133 -18.57 37.46 49.77
C GLY A 133 -17.22 36.95 50.29
N ASN A 134 -16.70 37.54 51.38
CA ASN A 134 -15.41 37.15 51.96
C ASN A 134 -15.51 35.99 52.97
N GLY A 135 -16.69 35.41 53.14
CA GLY A 135 -16.89 34.23 53.99
C GLY A 135 -16.23 32.99 53.38
N THR A 136 -15.96 31.98 54.20
CA THR A 136 -15.42 30.71 53.70
C THR A 136 -16.51 29.88 53.02
N LEU A 137 -16.16 29.19 51.94
CA LEU A 137 -17.05 28.29 51.22
C LEU A 137 -16.41 26.89 51.23
N THR A 138 -17.06 25.94 51.91
CA THR A 138 -16.56 24.57 52.08
C THR A 138 -17.50 23.58 51.41
N TYR A 139 -16.96 22.74 50.54
CA TYR A 139 -17.64 21.66 49.84
C TYR A 139 -16.63 20.59 49.45
N THR A 140 -17.10 19.40 49.13
CA THR A 140 -16.22 18.25 48.84
C THR A 140 -16.36 17.72 47.43
N THR A 141 -17.53 17.92 46.79
CA THR A 141 -17.84 17.34 45.49
C THR A 141 -18.61 18.32 44.62
N ILE A 142 -18.13 18.53 43.40
CA ILE A 142 -18.86 19.21 42.33
C ILE A 142 -19.43 18.15 41.38
N THR A 143 -20.70 18.29 41.01
CA THR A 143 -21.35 17.43 40.01
C THR A 143 -22.02 18.31 38.97
N ASP A 144 -21.52 18.27 37.74
CA ASP A 144 -22.01 19.14 36.66
C ASP A 144 -21.65 18.58 35.28
N THR A 145 -22.10 19.24 34.22
CA THR A 145 -21.72 18.93 32.82
C THR A 145 -20.29 19.39 32.53
N ASN A 146 -19.60 18.73 31.59
CA ASN A 146 -18.27 19.14 31.16
C ASN A 146 -18.23 20.60 30.68
N ALA A 147 -19.28 21.04 29.98
CA ALA A 147 -19.39 22.42 29.50
C ALA A 147 -19.39 23.44 30.66
N ASN A 148 -20.09 23.13 31.76
CA ASN A 148 -20.12 24.00 32.94
C ASN A 148 -18.82 23.93 33.73
N LEU A 149 -18.22 22.74 33.87
CA LEU A 149 -16.95 22.55 34.57
C LEU A 149 -15.79 23.27 33.87
N THR A 150 -15.81 23.37 32.55
CA THR A 150 -14.77 24.03 31.75
C THR A 150 -15.09 25.47 31.38
N ALA A 151 -16.24 26.00 31.81
CA ALA A 151 -16.61 27.40 31.59
C ALA A 151 -15.61 28.36 32.24
N ILE A 152 -15.49 29.56 31.67
CA ILE A 152 -14.59 30.59 32.20
C ILE A 152 -14.95 30.88 33.67
N GLY A 153 -13.96 30.78 34.55
CA GLY A 153 -14.12 31.01 35.99
C GLY A 153 -14.53 29.77 36.80
N ALA A 154 -14.98 28.68 36.17
CA ALA A 154 -15.40 27.47 36.88
C ALA A 154 -14.25 26.80 37.64
N SER A 155 -13.04 26.82 37.07
CA SER A 155 -11.84 26.25 37.71
C SER A 155 -11.45 26.88 39.03
N ALA A 156 -11.90 28.12 39.33
CA ALA A 156 -11.69 28.71 40.64
C ALA A 156 -12.32 27.89 41.78
N TYR A 157 -13.32 27.06 41.47
CA TYR A 157 -14.06 26.24 42.42
C TYR A 157 -13.49 24.82 42.61
N TYR A 158 -12.44 24.43 41.89
CA TYR A 158 -11.81 23.12 42.10
C TYR A 158 -10.28 23.20 41.98
N THR A 159 -9.72 24.40 42.08
CA THR A 159 -8.27 24.64 42.07
C THR A 159 -7.88 25.58 43.21
N GLY A 160 -6.57 25.76 43.43
CA GLY A 160 -6.06 26.70 44.43
C GLY A 160 -6.54 26.37 45.84
N ILE A 161 -7.29 27.29 46.46
CA ILE A 161 -7.82 27.11 47.82
C ILE A 161 -8.85 25.97 47.91
N HIS A 162 -9.46 25.59 46.79
CA HIS A 162 -10.44 24.50 46.67
C HIS A 162 -9.81 23.21 46.13
N ALA A 163 -8.49 23.07 46.19
CA ALA A 163 -7.81 21.84 45.81
C ALA A 163 -8.32 20.63 46.61
N ASN A 164 -8.31 19.45 46.00
CA ASN A 164 -8.89 18.19 46.52
C ASN A 164 -10.43 18.12 46.45
N THR A 165 -11.09 19.02 45.73
CA THR A 165 -12.50 18.87 45.41
C THR A 165 -12.68 17.74 44.40
N ASN A 166 -13.60 16.82 44.68
CA ASN A 166 -13.96 15.77 43.73
C ASN A 166 -14.82 16.38 42.62
N VAL A 167 -14.50 16.10 41.36
CA VAL A 167 -15.27 16.56 40.21
C VAL A 167 -15.95 15.36 39.57
N VAL A 168 -17.26 15.45 39.39
CA VAL A 168 -18.10 14.42 38.76
C VAL A 168 -18.74 15.01 37.52
N VAL A 169 -18.43 14.43 36.35
CA VAL A 169 -19.01 14.85 35.07
C VAL A 169 -20.27 14.05 34.74
N THR A 170 -21.36 14.74 34.42
CA THR A 170 -22.68 14.11 34.24
C THR A 170 -23.08 13.79 32.80
N ASP A 171 -22.43 14.42 31.81
CA ASP A 171 -22.69 14.24 30.38
C ASP A 171 -21.61 13.37 29.70
N ALA A 172 -21.86 12.94 28.46
CA ALA A 172 -20.89 12.15 27.71
C ALA A 172 -19.60 12.96 27.49
N VAL A 173 -18.45 12.29 27.68
CA VAL A 173 -17.12 12.91 27.65
C VAL A 173 -16.15 12.12 26.79
N THR A 174 -15.08 12.80 26.37
CA THR A 174 -13.90 12.19 25.73
C THR A 174 -12.75 12.06 26.72
N VAL A 175 -11.78 11.19 26.42
CA VAL A 175 -10.54 11.03 27.21
C VAL A 175 -9.79 12.35 27.29
N ALA A 176 -9.75 13.12 26.20
CA ALA A 176 -9.08 14.41 26.16
C ALA A 176 -9.72 15.46 27.08
N GLN A 177 -11.06 15.48 27.16
CA GLN A 177 -11.80 16.35 28.08
C GLN A 177 -11.51 15.99 29.54
N LEU A 178 -11.59 14.70 29.88
CA LEU A 178 -11.29 14.22 31.24
C LEU A 178 -9.83 14.49 31.63
N THR A 179 -8.88 14.26 30.73
CA THR A 179 -7.46 14.56 30.97
C THR A 179 -7.23 16.03 31.26
N SER A 180 -7.93 16.92 30.53
CA SER A 180 -7.82 18.37 30.74
C SER A 180 -8.42 18.80 32.07
N LEU A 181 -9.57 18.24 32.45
CA LEU A 181 -10.19 18.46 33.75
C LEU A 181 -9.33 17.94 34.89
N ASP A 182 -8.76 16.74 34.76
CA ASP A 182 -7.91 16.11 35.77
C ASP A 182 -6.63 16.92 35.99
N THR A 183 -6.00 17.38 34.91
CA THR A 183 -4.86 18.30 34.96
C THR A 183 -5.21 19.60 35.68
N ALA A 184 -6.39 20.16 35.42
CA ALA A 184 -6.84 21.38 36.10
C ALA A 184 -7.14 21.12 37.59
N ASN A 185 -7.80 20.02 37.93
CA ASN A 185 -8.20 19.65 39.30
C ASN A 185 -7.01 19.27 40.20
N GLY A 186 -5.86 18.95 39.61
CA GLY A 186 -4.62 18.72 40.33
C GLY A 186 -4.66 17.44 41.17
N THR A 187 -4.86 17.56 42.48
CA THR A 187 -4.89 16.43 43.41
C THR A 187 -6.29 15.92 43.73
N GLY A 188 -7.34 16.64 43.31
CA GLY A 188 -8.72 16.16 43.40
C GLY A 188 -9.00 15.05 42.38
N THR A 189 -9.97 14.18 42.65
CA THR A 189 -10.32 13.11 41.73
C THR A 189 -11.32 13.59 40.67
N VAL A 190 -11.11 13.24 39.40
CA VAL A 190 -12.11 13.41 38.34
C VAL A 190 -12.79 12.08 38.05
N THR A 191 -14.13 12.07 38.07
CA THR A 191 -14.96 10.91 37.75
C THR A 191 -16.11 11.34 36.83
N TYR A 192 -16.81 10.37 36.26
CA TYR A 192 -17.92 10.62 35.34
C TYR A 192 -18.98 9.52 35.45
N THR A 193 -20.24 9.85 35.15
CA THR A 193 -21.40 8.98 35.41
C THR A 193 -22.03 8.34 34.16
N THR A 194 -21.66 8.81 32.98
CA THR A 194 -22.14 8.36 31.66
C THR A 194 -21.08 7.56 30.93
N ASP A 195 -21.44 6.91 29.82
CA ASP A 195 -20.46 6.15 29.05
C ASP A 195 -19.44 7.09 28.38
N LEU A 196 -18.16 6.70 28.45
CA LEU A 196 -17.06 7.39 27.79
C LEU A 196 -17.18 7.17 26.28
N ASN A 197 -17.28 8.25 25.49
CA ASN A 197 -17.44 8.17 24.03
C ASN A 197 -16.29 8.88 23.33
N ASP A 198 -15.42 8.12 22.68
CA ASP A 198 -14.22 8.68 22.02
C ASP A 198 -13.79 7.79 20.84
N THR A 199 -12.73 8.17 20.14
CA THR A 199 -12.13 7.40 19.05
C THR A 199 -11.43 6.15 19.57
N ALA A 200 -11.35 5.10 18.75
CA ALA A 200 -10.70 3.83 19.07
C ALA A 200 -9.24 4.03 19.51
N LEU A 201 -8.53 4.96 18.86
CA LEU A 201 -7.15 5.27 19.20
C LEU A 201 -7.03 5.93 20.57
N ALA A 202 -7.88 6.91 20.88
CA ALA A 202 -7.84 7.60 22.17
C ALA A 202 -8.19 6.66 23.32
N LEU A 203 -9.23 5.83 23.16
CA LEU A 203 -9.62 4.82 24.15
C LEU A 203 -8.54 3.77 24.34
N ALA A 204 -7.96 3.23 23.27
CA ALA A 204 -6.89 2.24 23.37
C ALA A 204 -5.62 2.82 24.02
N THR A 205 -5.33 4.10 23.75
CA THR A 205 -4.19 4.80 24.39
C THR A 205 -4.42 4.97 25.88
N ASP A 206 -5.62 5.40 26.29
CA ASP A 206 -5.96 5.48 27.72
C ASP A 206 -5.92 4.09 28.36
N ALA A 207 -6.57 3.09 27.78
CA ALA A 207 -6.63 1.71 28.28
C ALA A 207 -5.24 1.10 28.50
N ALA A 208 -4.24 1.46 27.68
CA ALA A 208 -2.87 1.00 27.85
C ALA A 208 -2.13 1.64 29.04
N THR A 209 -2.65 2.73 29.63
CA THR A 209 -2.08 3.34 30.83
C THR A 209 -2.31 2.47 32.08
N ASN A 210 -1.64 2.79 33.18
CA ASN A 210 -1.78 2.08 34.46
C ASN A 210 -1.62 0.56 34.35
N ALA A 211 -0.59 0.13 33.61
CA ALA A 211 -0.30 -1.28 33.32
C ALA A 211 -1.46 -2.03 32.63
N GLY A 212 -2.19 -1.34 31.74
CA GLY A 212 -3.31 -1.90 30.99
C GLY A 212 -4.66 -1.81 31.69
N ALA A 213 -4.73 -1.13 32.84
CA ALA A 213 -5.99 -0.90 33.53
C ALA A 213 -6.77 0.29 32.97
N GLY A 214 -6.09 1.27 32.34
CA GLY A 214 -6.70 2.54 31.96
C GLY A 214 -6.65 3.60 33.06
N THR A 215 -6.69 4.89 32.68
CA THR A 215 -6.86 5.99 33.63
C THR A 215 -8.34 6.34 33.74
N PHE A 216 -9.01 6.47 32.59
CA PHE A 216 -10.43 6.77 32.54
C PHE A 216 -11.29 5.59 32.08
N THR A 217 -10.74 4.65 31.31
CA THR A 217 -11.43 3.45 30.81
C THR A 217 -11.61 2.34 31.87
N ALA A 218 -10.81 2.38 32.94
CA ALA A 218 -10.75 1.35 33.98
C ALA A 218 -12.11 1.04 34.62
N GLY A 219 -12.64 -0.16 34.38
CA GLY A 219 -13.87 -0.60 35.03
C GLY A 219 -15.09 0.23 34.63
N ARG A 220 -15.11 0.77 33.40
CA ARG A 220 -16.17 1.63 32.85
C ARG A 220 -16.76 1.05 31.56
N ALA A 221 -18.00 1.40 31.27
CA ALA A 221 -18.58 1.18 29.96
C ALA A 221 -18.08 2.27 29.00
N VAL A 222 -17.69 1.85 27.79
CA VAL A 222 -17.08 2.75 26.79
C VAL A 222 -17.75 2.53 25.43
N THR A 223 -17.84 3.61 24.67
CA THR A 223 -18.35 3.63 23.30
C THR A 223 -17.25 4.12 22.36
N VAL A 224 -16.94 3.32 21.34
CA VAL A 224 -16.05 3.68 20.25
C VAL A 224 -16.84 4.40 19.16
N SER A 225 -16.45 5.65 18.89
CA SER A 225 -17.15 6.55 17.96
C SER A 225 -16.79 6.36 16.48
N ASP A 226 -15.66 5.72 16.17
CA ASP A 226 -15.15 5.45 14.83
C ASP A 226 -14.87 3.95 14.61
N ASN A 227 -14.27 3.60 13.46
CA ASN A 227 -13.87 2.22 13.19
C ASN A 227 -12.64 1.85 14.05
N ALA A 228 -12.71 0.72 14.75
CA ALA A 228 -11.58 0.19 15.50
C ALA A 228 -10.89 -0.96 14.74
N SER A 229 -9.57 -1.09 14.92
CA SER A 229 -8.88 -2.36 14.64
C SER A 229 -9.20 -3.40 15.72
N ILE A 230 -9.02 -4.69 15.40
CA ILE A 230 -9.22 -5.78 16.36
C ILE A 230 -8.26 -5.63 17.56
N ALA A 231 -7.02 -5.20 17.30
CA ALA A 231 -6.03 -4.98 18.37
C ALA A 231 -6.43 -3.82 19.31
N GLN A 232 -7.01 -2.75 18.79
CA GLN A 232 -7.54 -1.67 19.61
C GLN A 232 -8.71 -2.14 20.47
N LEU A 233 -9.67 -2.88 19.90
CA LEU A 233 -10.78 -3.44 20.66
C LEU A 233 -10.29 -4.36 21.78
N ALA A 234 -9.32 -5.24 21.50
CA ALA A 234 -8.72 -6.10 22.52
C ALA A 234 -8.06 -5.33 23.66
N THR A 235 -7.40 -4.20 23.36
CA THR A 235 -6.78 -3.35 24.37
C THR A 235 -7.83 -2.65 25.23
N ILE A 236 -8.89 -2.13 24.61
CA ILE A 236 -9.99 -1.44 25.30
C ILE A 236 -10.78 -2.42 26.17
N ASP A 237 -11.09 -3.60 25.65
CA ASP A 237 -11.86 -4.65 26.31
C ASP A 237 -11.14 -5.23 27.54
N ALA A 238 -9.80 -5.20 27.55
CA ALA A 238 -9.02 -5.58 28.73
C ALA A 238 -9.13 -4.59 29.90
N ALA A 239 -9.42 -3.30 29.63
CA ALA A 239 -9.51 -2.24 30.64
C ALA A 239 -10.96 -1.91 31.04
N ALA A 240 -11.89 -1.91 30.06
CA ALA A 240 -13.29 -1.55 30.21
C ALA A 240 -14.15 -2.71 30.77
N THR A 241 -15.35 -2.40 31.26
CA THR A 241 -16.35 -3.43 31.60
C THR A 241 -17.18 -3.87 30.40
N THR A 242 -17.40 -2.96 29.45
CA THR A 242 -18.20 -3.20 28.25
C THR A 242 -17.73 -2.25 27.16
N VAL A 243 -17.52 -2.77 25.97
CA VAL A 243 -17.11 -2.01 24.79
C VAL A 243 -18.23 -2.03 23.76
N THR A 244 -18.80 -0.84 23.48
CA THR A 244 -19.76 -0.65 22.39
C THR A 244 -19.01 -0.09 21.18
N TYR A 245 -19.13 -0.73 20.02
CA TYR A 245 -18.49 -0.29 18.77
C TYR A 245 -19.40 -0.61 17.59
N ALA A 246 -19.42 0.27 16.59
CA ALA A 246 -20.28 0.13 15.42
C ALA A 246 -19.57 -0.49 14.20
N GLY A 247 -18.24 -0.34 14.12
CA GLY A 247 -17.49 -0.83 12.97
C GLY A 247 -16.05 -1.19 13.27
N ILE A 248 -15.52 -2.08 12.43
CA ILE A 248 -14.14 -2.54 12.47
C ILE A 248 -13.44 -2.14 11.18
N LYS A 249 -12.19 -1.68 11.28
CA LYS A 249 -11.30 -1.48 10.14
C LYS A 249 -9.96 -2.14 10.42
N ASP A 250 -9.66 -3.20 9.68
CA ASP A 250 -8.43 -3.97 9.89
C ASP A 250 -8.03 -4.73 8.61
N SER A 251 -6.82 -5.29 8.58
CA SER A 251 -6.37 -6.13 7.47
C SER A 251 -7.24 -7.38 7.32
N ALA A 252 -7.38 -7.88 6.09
CA ALA A 252 -8.19 -9.08 5.83
C ALA A 252 -7.76 -10.29 6.66
N ALA A 253 -6.45 -10.47 6.89
CA ALA A 253 -5.92 -11.55 7.71
C ALA A 253 -6.36 -11.45 9.19
N ASN A 254 -6.34 -10.25 9.75
CA ASN A 254 -6.77 -10.01 11.13
C ASN A 254 -8.28 -10.19 11.28
N LEU A 255 -9.07 -9.69 10.31
CA LEU A 255 -10.52 -9.85 10.28
C LEU A 255 -10.95 -11.33 10.27
N ILE A 256 -10.24 -12.17 9.50
CA ILE A 256 -10.49 -13.62 9.45
C ILE A 256 -10.08 -14.30 10.74
N THR A 257 -8.93 -13.92 11.32
CA THR A 257 -8.44 -14.49 12.57
C THR A 257 -9.38 -14.15 13.74
N ASN A 258 -9.92 -12.92 13.74
CA ASN A 258 -10.91 -12.43 14.69
C ASN A 258 -10.55 -12.70 16.16
N THR A 259 -9.31 -12.39 16.55
CA THR A 259 -8.85 -12.55 17.94
C THR A 259 -9.75 -11.74 18.89
N GLY A 260 -10.38 -12.41 19.85
CA GLY A 260 -11.35 -11.77 20.78
C GLY A 260 -12.79 -11.74 20.28
N ALA A 261 -13.08 -12.31 19.10
CA ALA A 261 -14.43 -12.49 18.56
C ALA A 261 -15.22 -11.18 18.35
N TYR A 262 -14.55 -10.11 17.90
CA TYR A 262 -15.15 -8.80 17.68
C TYR A 262 -15.89 -8.66 16.33
N VAL A 263 -15.52 -9.44 15.32
CA VAL A 263 -16.27 -9.52 14.06
C VAL A 263 -17.54 -10.33 14.32
N LEU A 264 -18.67 -9.63 14.37
CA LEU A 264 -20.01 -10.16 14.62
C LEU A 264 -20.90 -9.92 13.40
N ALA A 265 -22.01 -10.65 13.31
CA ALA A 265 -22.94 -10.55 12.19
C ALA A 265 -23.46 -9.12 11.96
N SER A 266 -23.69 -8.34 13.01
CA SER A 266 -24.23 -6.96 12.93
C SER A 266 -23.18 -5.85 12.81
N THR A 267 -21.89 -6.20 12.78
CA THR A 267 -20.81 -5.20 12.77
C THR A 267 -20.49 -4.78 11.34
N VAL A 268 -20.32 -3.47 11.10
CA VAL A 268 -19.80 -2.99 9.80
C VAL A 268 -18.31 -3.30 9.73
N VAL A 269 -17.87 -4.05 8.71
CA VAL A 269 -16.47 -4.46 8.59
C VAL A 269 -15.85 -3.83 7.35
N THR A 270 -14.76 -3.11 7.55
CA THR A 270 -13.96 -2.49 6.50
C THR A 270 -12.60 -3.18 6.41
N VAL A 271 -12.27 -3.71 5.25
CA VAL A 271 -10.94 -4.24 4.96
C VAL A 271 -9.97 -3.08 4.73
N ASP A 272 -8.87 -3.05 5.46
CA ASP A 272 -7.76 -2.13 5.26
C ASP A 272 -6.71 -2.73 4.34
N GLY A 273 -6.49 -2.09 3.19
CA GLY A 273 -5.61 -2.58 2.13
C GLY A 273 -6.29 -3.53 1.14
N SER A 274 -5.48 -4.39 0.52
CA SER A 274 -5.95 -5.35 -0.49
C SER A 274 -6.22 -6.71 0.14
N ALA A 275 -7.26 -7.38 -0.36
CA ALA A 275 -7.61 -8.75 0.02
C ALA A 275 -7.65 -9.67 -1.21
N THR A 276 -7.47 -10.96 -0.99
CA THR A 276 -7.80 -11.98 -2.00
C THR A 276 -9.32 -12.23 -2.02
N LEU A 277 -9.84 -12.77 -3.11
CA LEU A 277 -11.27 -13.11 -3.22
C LEU A 277 -11.68 -14.14 -2.16
N ALA A 278 -10.79 -15.09 -1.86
CA ALA A 278 -11.03 -16.09 -0.82
C ALA A 278 -11.10 -15.48 0.59
N GLN A 279 -10.29 -14.44 0.86
CA GLN A 279 -10.35 -13.71 2.11
C GLN A 279 -11.66 -12.94 2.25
N LEU A 280 -12.07 -12.21 1.20
CA LEU A 280 -13.35 -11.50 1.19
C LEU A 280 -14.53 -12.46 1.44
N LYS A 281 -14.58 -13.60 0.73
CA LYS A 281 -15.59 -14.64 0.96
C LYS A 281 -15.64 -15.11 2.42
N SER A 282 -14.48 -15.31 3.04
CA SER A 282 -14.39 -15.79 4.42
C SER A 282 -14.97 -14.78 5.41
N ILE A 283 -14.72 -13.49 5.18
CA ILE A 283 -15.25 -12.40 6.02
C ILE A 283 -16.75 -12.21 5.75
N ASP A 284 -17.17 -12.19 4.49
CA ASP A 284 -18.56 -11.98 4.07
C ASP A 284 -19.50 -13.07 4.62
N ASN A 285 -19.02 -14.30 4.75
CA ASN A 285 -19.78 -15.40 5.34
C ASN A 285 -20.12 -15.20 6.84
N VAL A 286 -19.44 -14.30 7.54
CA VAL A 286 -19.68 -14.04 8.98
C VAL A 286 -20.32 -12.68 9.25
N VAL A 287 -20.36 -11.77 8.28
CA VAL A 287 -20.95 -10.43 8.42
C VAL A 287 -22.21 -10.27 7.57
N THR A 288 -23.24 -9.62 8.11
CA THR A 288 -24.48 -9.32 7.40
C THR A 288 -24.99 -7.94 7.82
N PRO A 289 -25.01 -6.88 6.97
CA PRO A 289 -24.96 -6.88 5.50
C PRO A 289 -23.81 -6.09 4.85
N ALA A 290 -22.85 -5.52 5.60
CA ALA A 290 -21.92 -4.52 5.07
C ALA A 290 -20.44 -4.90 5.27
N LEU A 291 -19.92 -5.71 4.35
CA LEU A 291 -18.48 -5.81 4.10
C LEU A 291 -18.05 -4.69 3.14
N VAL A 292 -17.12 -3.85 3.58
CA VAL A 292 -16.56 -2.73 2.82
C VAL A 292 -15.11 -3.07 2.47
N TYR A 293 -14.77 -2.97 1.18
CA TYR A 293 -13.42 -3.18 0.67
C TYR A 293 -13.21 -2.30 -0.56
N THR A 294 -11.98 -1.85 -0.78
CA THR A 294 -11.65 -0.88 -1.84
C THR A 294 -10.62 -1.41 -2.84
N SER A 295 -9.91 -2.48 -2.50
CA SER A 295 -8.92 -3.09 -3.39
C SER A 295 -8.85 -4.60 -3.23
N ILE A 296 -8.57 -5.28 -4.34
CA ILE A 296 -8.36 -6.73 -4.42
C ILE A 296 -6.97 -6.97 -5.02
N ALA A 297 -6.22 -7.89 -4.42
CA ALA A 297 -4.98 -8.40 -4.97
C ALA A 297 -5.06 -9.93 -4.97
N ASP A 298 -5.12 -10.54 -6.15
CA ASP A 298 -5.25 -11.99 -6.30
C ASP A 298 -4.62 -12.45 -7.62
N THR A 299 -4.62 -13.75 -7.87
CA THR A 299 -4.14 -14.31 -9.14
C THR A 299 -5.13 -14.03 -10.27
N ALA A 300 -4.66 -13.91 -11.49
CA ALA A 300 -5.46 -13.67 -12.68
C ALA A 300 -6.52 -14.76 -12.88
N ALA A 301 -6.20 -16.00 -12.53
CA ALA A 301 -7.15 -17.11 -12.56
C ALA A 301 -8.34 -16.87 -11.61
N ASN A 302 -8.07 -16.44 -10.37
CA ASN A 302 -9.12 -16.14 -9.40
C ASN A 302 -9.92 -14.89 -9.80
N LEU A 303 -9.22 -13.81 -10.19
CA LEU A 303 -9.83 -12.54 -10.60
C LEU A 303 -10.75 -12.70 -11.81
N SER A 304 -10.31 -13.43 -12.84
CA SER A 304 -11.13 -13.66 -14.04
C SER A 304 -12.33 -14.58 -13.79
N ALA A 305 -12.22 -15.52 -12.83
CA ALA A 305 -13.32 -16.38 -12.44
C ALA A 305 -14.40 -15.63 -11.63
N ASN A 306 -13.98 -14.73 -10.73
CA ASN A 306 -14.84 -13.85 -9.90
C ASN A 306 -16.11 -14.54 -9.36
N THR A 307 -15.99 -15.76 -8.86
CA THR A 307 -17.15 -16.65 -8.60
C THR A 307 -18.17 -16.06 -7.63
N ASP A 308 -17.71 -15.27 -6.66
CA ASP A 308 -18.55 -14.64 -5.63
C ASP A 308 -18.88 -13.16 -5.95
N GLY A 309 -18.38 -12.61 -7.07
CA GLY A 309 -18.75 -11.28 -7.55
C GLY A 309 -18.09 -10.09 -6.85
N TYR A 310 -16.97 -10.28 -6.13
CA TYR A 310 -16.29 -9.19 -5.43
C TYR A 310 -15.50 -8.25 -6.36
N VAL A 311 -15.07 -8.70 -7.54
CA VAL A 311 -14.54 -7.79 -8.56
C VAL A 311 -15.72 -7.01 -9.14
N THR A 312 -15.82 -5.73 -8.76
CA THR A 312 -16.90 -4.82 -9.17
C THR A 312 -16.31 -3.53 -9.74
N GLY A 313 -17.13 -2.77 -10.47
CA GLY A 313 -16.69 -1.61 -11.25
C GLY A 313 -15.84 -0.57 -10.49
N SER A 314 -16.05 -0.38 -9.19
CA SER A 314 -15.34 0.64 -8.39
C SER A 314 -14.15 0.13 -7.58
N VAL A 315 -13.90 -1.18 -7.56
CA VAL A 315 -12.85 -1.79 -6.72
C VAL A 315 -11.54 -1.86 -7.50
N ALA A 316 -10.47 -1.34 -6.91
CA ALA A 316 -9.14 -1.42 -7.51
C ALA A 316 -8.68 -2.88 -7.60
N VAL A 317 -8.16 -3.29 -8.75
CA VAL A 317 -7.77 -4.68 -9.01
C VAL A 317 -6.28 -4.76 -9.28
N LYS A 318 -5.58 -5.62 -8.54
CA LYS A 318 -4.19 -5.97 -8.77
C LYS A 318 -4.04 -7.46 -9.07
N VAL A 319 -3.39 -7.77 -10.18
CA VAL A 319 -2.93 -9.12 -10.52
C VAL A 319 -1.63 -9.38 -9.78
N THR A 320 -1.54 -10.54 -9.12
CA THR A 320 -0.35 -10.94 -8.32
C THR A 320 0.56 -11.92 -9.04
N ASP A 321 0.14 -12.44 -10.19
CA ASP A 321 0.96 -13.32 -11.01
C ASP A 321 2.28 -12.64 -11.37
N THR A 322 3.34 -13.42 -11.28
CA THR A 322 4.69 -13.07 -11.74
C THR A 322 5.06 -14.00 -12.89
N GLY A 323 5.69 -13.50 -13.94
CA GLY A 323 6.03 -14.30 -15.10
C GLY A 323 5.12 -14.07 -16.30
N SER A 324 5.02 -15.10 -17.17
CA SER A 324 4.21 -15.04 -18.38
C SER A 324 2.73 -15.31 -18.08
N LEU A 325 1.86 -14.40 -18.52
CA LEU A 325 0.41 -14.48 -18.36
C LEU A 325 -0.29 -14.37 -19.71
N ALA A 326 -1.40 -15.11 -19.87
CA ALA A 326 -2.22 -15.03 -21.07
C ALA A 326 -2.94 -13.68 -21.16
N ALA A 327 -2.85 -13.01 -22.31
CA ALA A 327 -3.50 -11.73 -22.57
C ALA A 327 -5.03 -11.82 -22.40
N THR A 328 -5.63 -12.96 -22.71
CA THR A 328 -7.07 -13.22 -22.52
C THR A 328 -7.50 -13.18 -21.05
N SER A 329 -6.60 -13.52 -20.11
CA SER A 329 -6.90 -13.42 -18.68
C SER A 329 -7.02 -11.96 -18.27
N LEU A 330 -6.11 -11.11 -18.73
CA LEU A 330 -6.14 -9.67 -18.43
C LEU A 330 -7.36 -8.97 -19.06
N THR A 331 -7.70 -9.27 -20.32
CA THR A 331 -8.92 -8.69 -20.92
C THR A 331 -10.20 -9.16 -20.24
N SER A 332 -10.24 -10.39 -19.72
CA SER A 332 -11.38 -10.89 -18.95
C SER A 332 -11.53 -10.16 -17.61
N ILE A 333 -10.42 -9.85 -16.93
CA ILE A 333 -10.42 -9.10 -15.67
C ILE A 333 -10.81 -7.64 -15.91
N ASP A 334 -10.24 -7.00 -16.94
CA ASP A 334 -10.56 -5.63 -17.34
C ASP A 334 -12.05 -5.46 -17.63
N ALA A 335 -12.68 -6.46 -18.24
CA ALA A 335 -14.13 -6.44 -18.49
C ALA A 335 -15.00 -6.51 -17.21
N LEU A 336 -14.45 -6.92 -16.07
CA LEU A 336 -15.16 -7.04 -14.78
C LEU A 336 -15.09 -5.75 -13.94
N THR A 337 -14.16 -4.84 -14.25
CA THR A 337 -13.95 -3.62 -13.47
C THR A 337 -14.01 -2.37 -14.36
N THR A 338 -14.18 -1.20 -13.75
CA THR A 338 -14.03 0.09 -14.45
C THR A 338 -12.80 0.85 -13.98
N THR A 339 -12.13 0.37 -12.93
CA THR A 339 -10.81 0.85 -12.52
C THR A 339 -9.72 0.20 -13.34
N GLN A 340 -8.57 0.85 -13.46
CA GLN A 340 -7.41 0.25 -14.11
C GLN A 340 -6.93 -1.00 -13.35
N VAL A 341 -6.76 -2.12 -14.07
CA VAL A 341 -6.15 -3.36 -13.59
C VAL A 341 -4.64 -3.17 -13.50
N ASP A 342 -4.09 -3.22 -12.30
CA ASP A 342 -2.64 -3.24 -12.07
C ASP A 342 -2.10 -4.65 -12.37
N ALA A 343 -1.44 -4.80 -13.53
CA ALA A 343 -0.75 -6.01 -13.95
C ALA A 343 0.78 -5.78 -14.03
N THR A 344 1.32 -4.81 -13.30
CA THR A 344 2.75 -4.43 -13.36
C THR A 344 3.71 -5.52 -12.87
N THR A 345 3.22 -6.55 -12.18
CA THR A 345 4.03 -7.71 -11.74
C THR A 345 4.18 -8.77 -12.82
N VAL A 346 3.35 -8.72 -13.86
CA VAL A 346 3.43 -9.62 -15.02
C VAL A 346 4.67 -9.24 -15.82
N THR A 347 5.57 -10.19 -16.04
CA THR A 347 6.82 -9.94 -16.76
C THR A 347 6.79 -10.49 -18.18
N GLY A 348 5.73 -11.20 -18.56
CA GLY A 348 5.50 -11.61 -19.93
C GLY A 348 4.03 -11.69 -20.30
N LEU A 349 3.72 -11.32 -21.53
CA LEU A 349 2.37 -11.33 -22.08
C LEU A 349 2.32 -12.32 -23.23
N THR A 350 1.48 -13.36 -23.15
CA THR A 350 1.35 -14.37 -24.20
C THR A 350 -0.06 -14.45 -24.76
N GLY A 351 -0.19 -14.76 -26.05
CA GLY A 351 -1.48 -15.01 -26.68
C GLY A 351 -1.47 -14.78 -28.18
N ASN A 352 -2.64 -14.90 -28.79
CA ASN A 352 -2.82 -14.54 -30.20
C ASN A 352 -2.79 -13.02 -30.40
N PHE A 353 -2.70 -12.59 -31.66
CA PHE A 353 -2.61 -11.19 -32.02
C PHE A 353 -3.77 -10.37 -31.43
N ALA A 354 -5.00 -10.86 -31.56
CA ALA A 354 -6.17 -10.11 -31.12
C ALA A 354 -6.16 -9.85 -29.60
N ALA A 355 -5.78 -10.85 -28.80
CA ALA A 355 -5.74 -10.69 -27.34
C ALA A 355 -4.57 -9.79 -26.91
N VAL A 356 -3.37 -10.01 -27.46
CA VAL A 356 -2.18 -9.20 -27.13
C VAL A 356 -2.38 -7.74 -27.55
N ASP A 357 -2.85 -7.50 -28.78
CA ASP A 357 -3.13 -6.16 -29.30
C ASP A 357 -4.19 -5.42 -28.46
N SER A 358 -5.22 -6.15 -27.99
CA SER A 358 -6.24 -5.59 -27.10
C SER A 358 -5.66 -5.15 -25.77
N VAL A 359 -4.78 -5.95 -25.15
CA VAL A 359 -4.15 -5.59 -23.86
C VAL A 359 -3.20 -4.41 -24.02
N LEU A 360 -2.33 -4.42 -25.04
CA LEU A 360 -1.34 -3.36 -25.26
C LEU A 360 -1.96 -2.00 -25.56
N LYS A 361 -3.19 -1.97 -26.10
CA LYS A 361 -3.94 -0.75 -26.38
C LYS A 361 -4.95 -0.39 -25.29
N ALA A 362 -5.18 -1.27 -24.32
CA ALA A 362 -6.17 -1.03 -23.27
C ALA A 362 -5.71 0.10 -22.35
N THR A 363 -6.60 1.07 -22.10
CA THR A 363 -6.38 2.08 -21.07
C THR A 363 -6.72 1.54 -19.67
N GLY A 364 -7.57 0.51 -19.61
CA GLY A 364 -8.01 -0.16 -18.40
C GLY A 364 -7.00 -1.15 -17.84
N ILE A 365 -5.87 -1.41 -18.51
CA ILE A 365 -4.82 -2.33 -18.01
C ILE A 365 -3.51 -1.55 -17.89
N GLN A 366 -2.87 -1.63 -16.72
CA GLN A 366 -1.54 -1.11 -16.49
C GLN A 366 -0.51 -2.23 -16.54
N LEU A 367 0.37 -2.15 -17.54
CA LEU A 367 1.57 -2.96 -17.66
C LEU A 367 2.80 -2.20 -17.15
N SER A 368 3.90 -2.89 -16.85
CA SER A 368 5.20 -2.30 -16.53
C SER A 368 5.88 -1.61 -17.73
N GLY A 369 5.59 -2.04 -18.97
CA GLY A 369 6.26 -1.57 -20.19
C GLY A 369 7.59 -2.27 -20.47
N SER A 370 7.93 -3.29 -19.69
CA SER A 370 9.09 -4.17 -19.86
C SER A 370 8.67 -5.63 -20.00
N GLU A 371 7.39 -5.91 -20.26
CA GLU A 371 6.90 -7.26 -20.49
C GLU A 371 7.56 -7.85 -21.72
N LYS A 372 8.03 -9.10 -21.59
CA LYS A 372 8.31 -9.94 -22.75
C LYS A 372 6.99 -10.29 -23.46
N VAL A 373 6.83 -9.92 -24.72
CA VAL A 373 5.64 -10.24 -25.51
C VAL A 373 5.88 -11.50 -26.33
N ASN A 374 5.10 -12.55 -26.04
CA ASN A 374 5.13 -13.83 -26.74
C ASN A 374 3.85 -14.01 -27.56
N LEU A 375 3.90 -13.57 -28.81
CA LEU A 375 2.76 -13.63 -29.72
C LEU A 375 2.73 -14.99 -30.42
N THR A 376 1.66 -15.75 -30.22
CA THR A 376 1.45 -17.06 -30.84
C THR A 376 0.21 -17.00 -31.72
N ASP A 377 0.38 -16.91 -33.03
CA ASP A 377 -0.74 -16.83 -33.94
C ASP A 377 -0.47 -17.53 -35.27
N THR A 378 -1.53 -17.80 -36.02
CA THR A 378 -1.41 -18.28 -37.40
C THR A 378 -1.04 -17.12 -38.33
N ALA A 379 -0.25 -17.42 -39.35
CA ALA A 379 0.19 -16.45 -40.33
C ALA A 379 -0.99 -15.80 -41.06
N ALA A 380 -2.07 -16.54 -41.29
CA ALA A 380 -3.31 -16.01 -41.88
C ALA A 380 -3.97 -14.94 -40.98
N ALA A 381 -3.90 -15.08 -39.66
CA ALA A 381 -4.46 -14.11 -38.72
C ALA A 381 -3.59 -12.85 -38.58
N LEU A 382 -2.26 -12.98 -38.79
CA LEU A 382 -1.30 -11.88 -38.79
C LEU A 382 -1.29 -11.07 -40.09
N ASN A 383 -1.70 -11.68 -41.21
CA ASN A 383 -1.55 -11.06 -42.52
C ASN A 383 -2.26 -9.69 -42.61
N GLY A 384 -1.50 -8.65 -42.92
CA GLY A 384 -2.00 -7.28 -43.05
C GLY A 384 -2.36 -6.60 -41.71
N LYS A 385 -2.03 -7.21 -40.57
CA LYS A 385 -2.17 -6.59 -39.25
C LYS A 385 -1.02 -5.60 -38.98
N THR A 386 -1.25 -4.71 -38.01
CA THR A 386 -0.27 -3.71 -37.58
C THR A 386 -0.12 -3.80 -36.08
N LEU A 387 1.11 -4.01 -35.60
CA LEU A 387 1.49 -3.95 -34.19
C LEU A 387 2.95 -3.51 -34.11
N ALA A 388 3.22 -2.46 -33.36
CA ALA A 388 4.57 -2.02 -33.07
C ALA A 388 4.78 -2.09 -31.56
N LEU A 389 5.60 -3.05 -31.13
CA LEU A 389 5.96 -3.14 -29.73
C LEU A 389 6.89 -1.97 -29.37
N THR A 390 6.59 -1.37 -28.23
CA THR A 390 7.43 -0.34 -27.60
C THR A 390 7.98 -0.84 -26.27
N SER A 391 7.86 -2.15 -26.00
CA SER A 391 8.42 -2.77 -24.80
C SER A 391 9.92 -2.52 -24.77
N THR A 392 10.46 -2.41 -23.56
CA THR A 392 11.90 -2.34 -23.31
C THR A 392 12.52 -3.73 -23.09
N ALA A 393 11.71 -4.79 -23.14
CA ALA A 393 12.20 -6.16 -23.18
C ALA A 393 13.09 -6.35 -24.42
N THR A 394 14.10 -7.21 -24.30
CA THR A 394 15.05 -7.52 -25.38
C THR A 394 14.91 -8.96 -25.86
N THR A 395 13.75 -9.54 -25.65
CA THR A 395 13.50 -10.97 -25.86
C THR A 395 12.06 -11.22 -26.32
N ASP A 396 11.44 -10.24 -26.98
CA ASP A 396 10.07 -10.36 -27.50
C ASP A 396 10.04 -11.39 -28.63
N GLU A 397 9.07 -12.31 -28.57
CA GLU A 397 8.97 -13.45 -29.48
C GLU A 397 7.69 -13.40 -30.31
N LEU A 398 7.84 -13.50 -31.63
CA LEU A 398 6.76 -13.71 -32.57
C LEU A 398 6.79 -15.15 -33.10
N HIS A 399 5.88 -15.98 -32.63
CA HIS A 399 5.67 -17.33 -33.14
C HIS A 399 4.57 -17.32 -34.20
N VAL A 400 4.96 -17.60 -35.44
CA VAL A 400 4.07 -17.62 -36.61
C VAL A 400 3.77 -19.06 -37.00
N GLY A 401 2.54 -19.49 -36.76
CA GLY A 401 1.98 -20.77 -37.21
C GLY A 401 1.63 -20.73 -38.70
N LEU A 402 2.23 -21.58 -39.50
CA LEU A 402 2.27 -21.37 -40.96
C LEU A 402 1.04 -21.92 -41.71
N THR A 403 0.67 -21.26 -42.82
CA THR A 403 -0.46 -21.63 -43.71
C THR A 403 -0.04 -21.50 -45.19
N SER A 404 -0.87 -21.96 -46.14
CA SER A 404 -0.49 -22.07 -47.56
C SER A 404 -0.56 -20.76 -48.39
N THR A 405 -0.50 -19.57 -47.76
CA THR A 405 -0.65 -18.27 -48.43
C THR A 405 0.54 -17.36 -48.15
N SER A 406 0.86 -16.43 -49.06
CA SER A 406 1.90 -15.41 -48.80
C SER A 406 1.45 -14.47 -47.68
N ILE A 407 2.38 -14.06 -46.82
CA ILE A 407 2.08 -13.26 -45.63
C ILE A 407 2.98 -12.03 -45.59
N ASP A 408 2.38 -10.88 -45.29
CA ASP A 408 3.10 -9.64 -45.05
C ASP A 408 3.07 -9.30 -43.56
N LEU A 409 4.22 -9.47 -42.90
CA LEU A 409 4.46 -9.10 -41.49
C LEU A 409 5.21 -7.77 -41.38
N SER A 410 5.33 -6.99 -42.48
CA SER A 410 6.14 -5.77 -42.49
C SER A 410 5.73 -4.71 -41.47
N LYS A 411 4.48 -4.79 -40.97
CA LYS A 411 3.89 -3.88 -39.98
C LYS A 411 3.79 -4.49 -38.58
N ILE A 412 4.36 -5.67 -38.37
CA ILE A 412 4.49 -6.32 -37.06
C ILE A 412 5.96 -6.22 -36.66
N THR A 413 6.28 -5.24 -35.80
CA THR A 413 7.65 -4.82 -35.51
C THR A 413 7.92 -4.76 -34.01
N GLY A 414 9.21 -4.72 -33.63
CA GLY A 414 9.64 -4.65 -32.24
C GLY A 414 9.76 -6.01 -31.56
N PHE A 415 9.91 -7.08 -32.34
CA PHE A 415 10.22 -8.43 -31.86
C PHE A 415 11.70 -8.73 -32.12
N GLU A 416 12.42 -9.20 -31.11
CA GLU A 416 13.81 -9.64 -31.29
C GLU A 416 13.89 -11.01 -31.95
N ASP A 417 12.95 -11.91 -31.67
CA ASP A 417 12.94 -13.25 -32.24
C ASP A 417 11.64 -13.52 -33.01
N ILE A 418 11.76 -13.94 -34.26
CA ILE A 418 10.64 -14.34 -35.10
C ILE A 418 10.80 -15.82 -35.45
N TYR A 419 9.95 -16.66 -34.87
CA TYR A 419 9.93 -18.10 -35.09
C TYR A 419 8.89 -18.48 -36.13
N LEU A 420 9.35 -19.04 -37.25
CA LEU A 420 8.51 -19.53 -38.33
C LEU A 420 8.26 -21.03 -38.11
N ALA A 421 7.15 -21.38 -37.44
CA ALA A 421 6.85 -22.73 -36.98
C ALA A 421 5.72 -23.40 -37.78
N GLY A 422 5.99 -24.55 -38.41
CA GLY A 422 5.03 -25.24 -39.28
C GLY A 422 5.65 -26.33 -40.15
N SER A 423 4.91 -27.40 -40.42
CA SER A 423 5.43 -28.68 -40.93
C SER A 423 5.26 -28.90 -42.44
N GLY A 424 5.07 -27.84 -43.23
CA GLY A 424 4.66 -27.96 -44.63
C GLY A 424 5.45 -27.06 -45.57
N ARG A 425 6.09 -27.67 -46.56
CA ARG A 425 6.85 -27.07 -47.68
C ARG A 425 6.28 -25.71 -48.09
N PHE A 426 7.06 -24.65 -47.92
CA PHE A 426 6.66 -23.33 -48.37
C PHE A 426 6.95 -23.11 -49.86
N THR A 427 5.91 -22.77 -50.62
CA THR A 427 6.05 -22.16 -51.95
C THR A 427 5.77 -20.65 -51.93
N GLN A 428 5.35 -20.10 -50.79
CA GLN A 428 4.86 -18.73 -50.64
C GLN A 428 5.79 -17.89 -49.77
N THR A 429 5.81 -16.58 -50.01
CA THR A 429 6.78 -15.64 -49.41
C THR A 429 6.27 -15.02 -48.11
N ILE A 430 7.15 -14.91 -47.11
CA ILE A 430 6.94 -14.15 -45.86
C ILE A 430 7.79 -12.89 -45.90
N THR A 431 7.17 -11.72 -45.78
CA THR A 431 7.89 -10.46 -45.63
C THR A 431 8.01 -10.09 -44.17
N VAL A 432 9.24 -9.88 -43.68
CA VAL A 432 9.54 -9.45 -42.31
C VAL A 432 9.63 -7.92 -42.25
N GLY A 433 9.22 -7.34 -41.12
CA GLY A 433 9.34 -5.90 -40.87
C GLY A 433 10.77 -5.41 -40.73
N ASP A 434 10.95 -4.10 -40.85
CA ASP A 434 12.23 -3.45 -40.58
C ASP A 434 12.58 -3.55 -39.08
N GLY A 435 13.87 -3.65 -38.75
CA GLY A 435 14.31 -3.78 -37.37
C GLY A 435 15.82 -3.99 -37.22
N ASN A 436 16.34 -3.63 -36.05
CA ASN A 436 17.71 -3.95 -35.64
C ASN A 436 17.66 -5.01 -34.54
N GLY A 437 18.60 -5.96 -34.54
CA GLY A 437 18.65 -7.04 -33.56
C GLY A 437 17.59 -8.13 -33.75
N VAL A 438 16.84 -8.11 -34.85
CA VAL A 438 15.81 -9.12 -35.14
C VAL A 438 16.46 -10.39 -35.68
N THR A 439 16.13 -11.53 -35.11
CA THR A 439 16.56 -12.86 -35.57
C THR A 439 15.35 -13.66 -36.04
N VAL A 440 15.42 -14.13 -37.28
CA VAL A 440 14.38 -14.97 -37.89
C VAL A 440 14.84 -16.41 -37.83
N HIS A 441 14.08 -17.22 -37.11
CA HIS A 441 14.31 -18.66 -36.95
C HIS A 441 13.37 -19.43 -37.87
N ALA A 442 13.91 -20.06 -38.89
CA ALA A 442 13.14 -20.98 -39.73
C ALA A 442 13.18 -22.41 -39.16
N ALA A 443 12.07 -23.16 -39.26
CA ALA A 443 12.02 -24.56 -38.83
C ALA A 443 12.20 -25.57 -39.98
N THR A 444 11.87 -25.16 -41.22
CA THR A 444 11.97 -25.96 -42.46
C THR A 444 12.08 -25.01 -43.66
N LEU A 445 12.33 -25.55 -44.87
CA LEU A 445 12.35 -24.81 -46.15
C LEU A 445 11.39 -23.62 -46.18
N SER A 446 11.91 -22.40 -46.21
CA SER A 446 11.20 -21.13 -46.09
C SER A 446 11.52 -20.19 -47.26
N ASN A 447 10.57 -19.33 -47.64
CA ASN A 447 10.82 -18.22 -48.57
C ASN A 447 10.59 -16.90 -47.85
N VAL A 448 11.67 -16.19 -47.52
CA VAL A 448 11.65 -15.01 -46.63
C VAL A 448 12.20 -13.79 -47.33
N ILE A 449 11.48 -12.67 -47.23
CA ILE A 449 11.99 -11.34 -47.55
C ILE A 449 12.32 -10.67 -46.22
N MET A 450 13.61 -10.42 -45.99
CA MET A 450 14.06 -9.68 -44.81
C MET A 450 13.63 -8.21 -44.93
N GLY A 451 13.38 -7.58 -43.79
CA GLY A 451 13.28 -6.13 -43.70
C GLY A 451 14.67 -5.48 -43.73
N THR A 452 14.70 -4.16 -43.69
CA THR A 452 15.93 -3.38 -43.52
C THR A 452 16.39 -3.35 -42.05
N GLY A 453 17.66 -3.00 -41.84
CA GLY A 453 18.28 -2.95 -40.51
C GLY A 453 19.16 -4.17 -40.24
N GLN A 454 19.76 -4.20 -39.05
CA GLN A 454 20.65 -5.28 -38.62
C GLN A 454 19.82 -6.50 -38.20
N GLN A 455 19.34 -7.28 -39.18
CA GLN A 455 18.56 -8.49 -38.94
C GLN A 455 19.37 -9.74 -39.25
N THR A 456 19.12 -10.83 -38.55
CA THR A 456 19.74 -12.14 -38.79
C THR A 456 18.67 -13.11 -39.29
N PHE A 457 19.01 -13.92 -40.29
CA PHE A 457 18.26 -15.11 -40.63
C PHE A 457 19.09 -16.34 -40.24
N ASP A 458 18.57 -17.15 -39.33
CA ASP A 458 19.17 -18.44 -38.98
C ASP A 458 18.65 -19.52 -39.94
N SER A 459 19.57 -20.10 -40.72
CA SER A 459 19.29 -21.16 -41.68
C SER A 459 18.72 -22.40 -40.99
N SER A 460 17.88 -23.13 -41.72
CA SER A 460 17.13 -24.28 -41.23
C SER A 460 17.29 -25.51 -42.12
N ALA A 461 16.77 -26.66 -41.66
CA ALA A 461 16.80 -27.86 -42.46
C ALA A 461 15.90 -27.70 -43.71
N GLY A 462 16.51 -27.68 -44.89
CA GLY A 462 15.82 -27.52 -46.17
C GLY A 462 16.46 -26.41 -46.99
N ASN A 463 16.07 -26.28 -48.27
CA ASN A 463 16.64 -25.24 -49.13
C ASN A 463 15.85 -23.94 -48.96
N ASP A 464 16.31 -23.06 -48.10
CA ASP A 464 15.68 -21.78 -47.85
C ASP A 464 15.92 -20.81 -49.03
N THR A 465 14.97 -19.92 -49.30
CA THR A 465 15.15 -18.80 -50.22
C THR A 465 14.98 -17.51 -49.43
N VAL A 466 16.04 -16.70 -49.35
CA VAL A 466 16.04 -15.49 -48.54
C VAL A 466 16.41 -14.29 -49.40
N LEU A 467 15.55 -13.28 -49.46
CA LEU A 467 15.90 -11.98 -50.00
C LEU A 467 16.44 -11.10 -48.86
N LEU A 468 17.75 -10.92 -48.88
CA LEU A 468 18.48 -10.06 -47.95
C LEU A 468 18.31 -8.58 -48.30
N LYS A 469 18.50 -7.74 -47.29
CA LYS A 469 18.54 -6.27 -47.41
C LYS A 469 19.84 -5.75 -46.80
N SER A 470 20.01 -4.43 -46.84
CA SER A 470 21.13 -3.75 -46.19
C SER A 470 21.12 -4.02 -44.69
N GLY A 471 22.26 -4.45 -44.14
CA GLY A 471 22.44 -4.80 -42.73
C GLY A 471 22.09 -6.25 -42.39
N SER A 472 21.51 -7.03 -43.31
CA SER A 472 21.11 -8.41 -43.02
C SER A 472 22.31 -9.34 -42.84
N THR A 473 22.25 -10.21 -41.84
CA THR A 473 23.16 -11.32 -41.60
C THR A 473 22.47 -12.63 -41.98
N PHE A 474 23.13 -13.46 -42.77
CA PHE A 474 22.72 -14.85 -42.98
C PHE A 474 23.60 -15.74 -42.12
N SER A 475 23.00 -16.49 -41.21
CA SER A 475 23.68 -17.36 -40.25
C SER A 475 23.51 -18.80 -40.69
N PHE A 476 24.62 -19.41 -41.10
CA PHE A 476 24.62 -20.79 -41.57
C PHE A 476 24.51 -21.76 -40.40
N ALA A 477 23.85 -22.90 -40.61
CA ALA A 477 23.68 -23.91 -39.57
C ALA A 477 24.97 -24.68 -39.26
N ALA A 478 24.99 -25.44 -38.17
CA ALA A 478 26.19 -26.14 -37.68
C ALA A 478 26.65 -27.32 -38.55
N THR A 479 25.82 -27.77 -39.48
CA THR A 479 26.10 -28.86 -40.44
C THR A 479 25.42 -28.57 -41.76
N ALA A 480 25.92 -29.14 -42.86
CA ALA A 480 25.28 -28.98 -44.17
C ALA A 480 23.84 -29.54 -44.21
N ALA A 481 23.56 -30.61 -43.45
CA ALA A 481 22.21 -31.18 -43.37
C ALA A 481 21.21 -30.27 -42.65
N LEU A 482 21.67 -29.57 -41.60
CA LEU A 482 20.86 -28.60 -40.88
C LEU A 482 20.75 -27.25 -41.60
N ASN A 483 21.60 -27.00 -42.59
CA ASN A 483 21.58 -25.79 -43.40
C ASN A 483 20.76 -25.98 -44.69
N GLY A 484 20.80 -27.16 -45.30
CA GLY A 484 20.33 -27.33 -46.67
C GLY A 484 21.16 -26.53 -47.70
N ASN A 485 20.66 -26.45 -48.94
CA ASN A 485 21.27 -25.67 -50.02
C ASN A 485 20.45 -24.40 -50.28
N ASP A 486 20.82 -23.33 -49.60
CA ASP A 486 20.04 -22.10 -49.53
C ASP A 486 20.27 -21.17 -50.73
N THR A 487 19.26 -20.38 -51.07
CA THR A 487 19.32 -19.35 -52.11
C THR A 487 19.22 -17.97 -51.47
N LEU A 488 20.33 -17.24 -51.45
CA LEU A 488 20.43 -15.90 -50.88
C LEU A 488 20.39 -14.88 -52.01
N ASN A 489 19.33 -14.08 -52.07
CA ASN A 489 19.16 -13.02 -53.06
C ASN A 489 19.42 -11.66 -52.43
N GLY A 490 19.95 -10.71 -53.20
CA GLY A 490 20.12 -9.33 -52.75
C GLY A 490 21.23 -9.13 -51.72
N PHE A 491 22.24 -10.00 -51.70
CA PHE A 491 23.40 -9.84 -50.83
C PHE A 491 24.19 -8.58 -51.23
N ILE A 492 24.28 -7.62 -50.31
CA ILE A 492 24.95 -6.34 -50.57
C ILE A 492 26.41 -6.45 -50.16
N THR A 493 27.30 -6.38 -51.14
CA THR A 493 28.76 -6.44 -50.95
C THR A 493 29.30 -5.20 -50.23
N GLY A 494 30.28 -5.38 -49.34
CA GLY A 494 31.00 -4.32 -48.62
C GLY A 494 31.03 -4.56 -47.10
N ALA A 495 32.10 -4.13 -46.43
CA ALA A 495 32.46 -4.47 -45.04
C ALA A 495 31.48 -4.02 -43.92
N SER A 496 30.32 -3.46 -44.24
CA SER A 496 29.29 -3.08 -43.24
C SER A 496 27.86 -3.26 -43.76
N ASN A 497 27.70 -4.03 -44.83
CA ASN A 497 26.43 -4.22 -45.54
C ASN A 497 25.77 -5.54 -45.14
N SER A 498 25.73 -6.53 -46.03
CA SER A 498 25.24 -7.87 -45.69
C SER A 498 26.37 -8.71 -45.08
N THR A 499 26.05 -9.59 -44.14
CA THR A 499 27.03 -10.41 -43.40
C THR A 499 26.78 -11.90 -43.64
N LEU A 500 27.84 -12.69 -43.81
CA LEU A 500 27.77 -14.15 -43.78
C LEU A 500 28.36 -14.66 -42.46
N ASN A 501 27.56 -15.31 -41.62
CA ASN A 501 27.98 -15.79 -40.32
C ASN A 501 28.18 -17.31 -40.34
N PHE A 502 29.44 -17.73 -40.17
CA PHE A 502 29.85 -19.15 -40.19
C PHE A 502 30.14 -19.72 -38.80
N ASN A 503 29.93 -18.93 -37.73
CA ASN A 503 30.29 -19.30 -36.35
C ASN A 503 29.74 -20.67 -35.93
N SER A 504 28.48 -20.96 -36.28
CA SER A 504 27.83 -22.22 -35.92
C SER A 504 28.48 -23.45 -36.58
N PHE A 505 28.94 -23.31 -37.83
CA PHE A 505 29.59 -24.41 -38.55
C PHE A 505 31.03 -24.62 -38.09
N LEU A 506 31.84 -23.55 -38.09
CA LEU A 506 33.26 -23.61 -37.77
C LEU A 506 33.47 -23.87 -36.26
N GLY A 507 32.88 -23.07 -35.38
CA GLY A 507 33.04 -23.12 -33.92
C GLY A 507 33.93 -21.99 -33.38
N ASN A 508 33.74 -21.63 -32.09
CA ASN A 508 34.45 -20.53 -31.43
C ASN A 508 35.90 -20.92 -31.07
N GLY A 509 36.84 -20.87 -32.02
CA GLY A 509 38.25 -21.19 -31.71
C GLY A 509 39.23 -21.32 -32.87
N TYR A 510 38.81 -21.08 -34.12
CA TYR A 510 39.70 -21.19 -35.28
C TYR A 510 40.47 -19.88 -35.46
N ASN A 511 41.79 -19.94 -35.36
CA ASN A 511 42.69 -18.82 -35.66
C ASN A 511 42.96 -18.82 -37.18
N LEU A 512 42.72 -17.70 -37.86
CA LEU A 512 42.94 -17.62 -39.30
C LEU A 512 44.39 -17.31 -39.68
N GLY A 513 44.83 -17.98 -40.76
CA GLY A 513 45.68 -17.38 -41.78
C GLY A 513 44.87 -17.31 -43.07
N THR A 514 44.65 -16.11 -43.61
CA THR A 514 44.01 -15.93 -44.91
C THR A 514 45.03 -16.21 -46.02
N GLU A 515 44.73 -17.13 -46.95
CA GLU A 515 45.29 -17.01 -48.29
C GLU A 515 44.26 -17.36 -49.37
N ILE A 516 44.22 -16.48 -50.36
CA ILE A 516 43.27 -16.49 -51.46
C ILE A 516 43.93 -17.25 -52.60
N VAL A 517 43.51 -18.49 -52.84
CA VAL A 517 43.95 -19.27 -53.99
C VAL A 517 43.16 -18.85 -55.23
N ASN A 518 43.54 -17.74 -55.87
CA ASN A 518 43.06 -17.46 -57.23
C ASN A 518 44.09 -17.90 -58.26
N SER A 519 43.68 -18.60 -59.32
CA SER A 519 44.52 -18.95 -60.47
C SER A 519 44.90 -17.75 -61.36
N GLY A 520 44.79 -16.51 -60.86
CA GLY A 520 45.24 -15.31 -61.55
C GLY A 520 44.49 -14.04 -61.15
N SER A 521 45.23 -13.12 -60.52
CA SER A 521 44.91 -11.72 -60.17
C SER A 521 44.19 -11.46 -58.85
N ASN A 522 44.77 -10.51 -58.11
CA ASN A 522 44.22 -9.86 -56.92
C ASN A 522 42.95 -9.09 -57.32
N PHE A 523 41.82 -9.78 -57.16
CA PHE A 523 40.46 -9.26 -57.09
C PHE A 523 39.89 -8.48 -58.30
N GLY A 524 40.36 -8.82 -59.50
CA GLY A 524 39.66 -8.58 -60.76
C GLY A 524 39.42 -9.88 -61.53
N GLY A 525 39.13 -10.97 -60.82
CA GLY A 525 39.16 -12.33 -61.35
C GLY A 525 38.21 -12.57 -62.53
N ALA A 526 38.69 -13.34 -63.51
CA ALA A 526 37.84 -13.92 -64.54
C ALA A 526 36.71 -14.75 -63.91
N ALA A 527 35.58 -14.90 -64.61
CA ALA A 527 34.43 -15.69 -64.14
C ALA A 527 34.85 -17.07 -63.59
N GLY A 528 34.45 -17.37 -62.35
CA GLY A 528 34.50 -18.71 -61.76
C GLY A 528 35.73 -19.09 -60.92
N SER A 529 36.33 -18.13 -60.20
CA SER A 529 37.40 -18.38 -59.21
C SER A 529 36.87 -18.88 -57.86
N ALA A 530 37.64 -19.69 -57.11
CA ALA A 530 37.30 -20.13 -55.74
C ALA A 530 38.22 -19.50 -54.67
N THR A 531 37.68 -19.27 -53.47
CA THR A 531 38.41 -18.70 -52.34
C THR A 531 38.27 -19.61 -51.12
N LEU A 532 39.39 -20.14 -50.62
CA LEU A 532 39.44 -20.94 -49.40
C LEU A 532 39.40 -20.01 -48.18
N VAL A 533 38.63 -20.42 -47.17
CA VAL A 533 38.52 -19.72 -45.89
C VAL A 533 38.99 -20.65 -44.76
N ASP A 534 40.25 -21.12 -44.85
CA ASP A 534 41.07 -21.65 -43.74
C ASP A 534 42.57 -21.85 -44.14
N GLY A 535 43.48 -21.79 -43.15
CA GLY A 535 44.50 -22.83 -42.92
C GLY A 535 45.83 -22.84 -43.69
N LEU A 536 46.75 -21.92 -43.37
CA LEU A 536 48.14 -21.77 -43.88
C LEU A 536 48.26 -21.26 -45.34
N SER A 537 49.25 -20.40 -45.52
CA SER A 537 49.55 -19.78 -46.81
C SER A 537 49.85 -20.82 -47.91
N VAL A 538 49.17 -20.72 -49.06
CA VAL A 538 49.54 -21.26 -50.38
C VAL A 538 51.00 -20.94 -50.72
N ALA A 539 51.53 -19.81 -50.23
CA ALA A 539 52.95 -19.45 -50.35
C ALA A 539 53.91 -20.46 -49.69
N GLN A 540 53.47 -21.27 -48.73
CA GLN A 540 54.27 -22.35 -48.12
C GLN A 540 54.08 -23.73 -48.77
N ASN A 541 53.16 -23.87 -49.75
CA ASN A 541 52.82 -25.16 -50.39
C ASN A 541 52.98 -25.19 -51.93
N GLY A 542 53.70 -24.23 -52.54
CA GLY A 542 54.19 -24.37 -53.91
C GLY A 542 53.28 -23.89 -55.04
N GLY A 543 52.26 -23.06 -54.76
CA GLY A 543 51.57 -22.27 -55.81
C GLY A 543 50.58 -23.02 -56.70
N PHE A 544 49.93 -24.07 -56.20
CA PHE A 544 48.91 -24.81 -56.94
C PHE A 544 47.51 -24.24 -56.66
N GLY A 545 46.82 -23.77 -57.70
CA GLY A 545 45.41 -23.36 -57.64
C GLY A 545 44.48 -24.39 -58.30
N LEU A 546 43.17 -24.27 -58.05
CA LEU A 546 42.15 -25.12 -58.68
C LEU A 546 42.25 -25.08 -60.21
N GLN A 547 42.19 -26.25 -60.86
CA GLN A 547 42.43 -26.40 -62.30
C GLN A 547 41.20 -26.09 -63.17
N THR A 548 39.99 -26.05 -62.61
CA THR A 548 38.75 -25.76 -63.35
C THR A 548 37.83 -24.78 -62.63
N ALA A 549 37.22 -23.87 -63.40
CA ALA A 549 36.33 -22.82 -62.91
C ALA A 549 34.96 -23.37 -62.50
N ASN A 550 34.38 -22.86 -61.40
CA ASN A 550 33.03 -23.18 -60.90
C ASN A 550 32.70 -24.65 -60.56
N THR A 551 33.62 -25.60 -60.72
CA THR A 551 33.38 -27.01 -60.41
C THR A 551 34.48 -27.52 -59.50
N ILE A 552 34.11 -27.91 -58.29
CA ILE A 552 35.00 -28.60 -57.37
C ILE A 552 34.87 -30.09 -57.68
N SER A 553 35.90 -30.73 -58.24
CA SER A 553 35.88 -32.16 -58.56
C SER A 553 36.84 -32.93 -57.64
N VAL A 554 36.48 -34.19 -57.31
CA VAL A 554 37.34 -35.07 -56.48
C VAL A 554 38.72 -35.30 -57.12
N ALA A 555 38.80 -35.23 -58.45
CA ALA A 555 40.04 -35.44 -59.20
C ALA A 555 41.07 -34.33 -58.98
N ASP A 556 40.63 -33.10 -58.67
CA ASP A 556 41.51 -31.95 -58.41
C ASP A 556 42.31 -32.09 -57.10
N PHE A 557 42.03 -33.12 -56.28
CA PHE A 557 42.67 -33.39 -54.98
C PHE A 557 43.73 -34.50 -54.99
N THR A 558 43.88 -35.22 -56.12
CA THR A 558 44.71 -36.44 -56.18
C THR A 558 46.22 -36.17 -56.31
N GLY A 559 46.66 -34.92 -56.46
CA GLY A 559 48.06 -34.55 -56.72
C GLY A 559 48.71 -33.52 -55.79
N GLY A 560 47.99 -33.00 -54.78
CA GLY A 560 48.52 -31.96 -53.88
C GLY A 560 47.39 -31.18 -53.22
N TYR A 561 47.47 -31.09 -51.89
CA TYR A 561 46.44 -30.68 -50.93
C TYR A 561 45.75 -29.33 -51.21
N LEU A 562 44.44 -29.24 -50.97
CA LEU A 562 43.74 -27.96 -50.69
C LEU A 562 44.23 -27.36 -49.36
N SER A 563 44.38 -28.24 -48.36
CA SER A 563 44.82 -27.99 -46.98
C SER A 563 44.93 -29.36 -46.30
N ALA A 564 45.78 -29.51 -45.28
CA ALA A 564 45.74 -30.67 -44.39
C ALA A 564 44.60 -30.46 -43.38
N VAL A 565 43.36 -30.60 -43.85
CA VAL A 565 42.17 -30.25 -43.06
C VAL A 565 42.00 -31.25 -41.91
N ASN A 566 42.32 -30.84 -40.69
CA ASN A 566 41.95 -31.58 -39.48
C ASN A 566 40.70 -30.94 -38.88
N GLY A 567 39.54 -31.13 -39.52
CA GLY A 567 38.26 -30.56 -39.05
C GLY A 567 37.34 -30.06 -40.17
N LYS A 568 36.85 -28.81 -40.02
CA LYS A 568 35.82 -28.15 -40.84
C LYS A 568 36.37 -26.88 -41.52
N GLU A 569 36.03 -26.65 -42.79
CA GLU A 569 36.42 -25.47 -43.59
C GLU A 569 35.24 -24.93 -44.41
N VAL A 570 35.32 -23.65 -44.80
CA VAL A 570 34.36 -23.01 -45.72
C VAL A 570 35.05 -22.60 -47.01
N LEU A 571 34.40 -22.88 -48.15
CA LEU A 571 34.88 -22.48 -49.47
C LEU A 571 33.81 -21.63 -50.17
N VAL A 572 34.23 -20.48 -50.71
CA VAL A 572 33.33 -19.58 -51.44
C VAL A 572 33.84 -19.40 -52.87
N THR A 573 33.06 -19.83 -53.85
CA THR A 573 33.34 -19.58 -55.28
C THR A 573 32.65 -18.30 -55.72
N ILE A 574 33.32 -17.42 -56.45
CA ILE A 574 32.81 -16.12 -56.85
C ILE A 574 32.88 -15.97 -58.37
N ASP A 575 31.77 -15.52 -58.95
CA ASP A 575 31.66 -15.09 -60.33
C ASP A 575 31.17 -13.64 -60.37
N ASN A 576 32.10 -12.69 -60.42
CA ASN A 576 31.79 -11.26 -60.55
C ASN A 576 31.11 -10.93 -61.90
N THR A 577 31.27 -11.75 -62.94
CA THR A 577 30.59 -11.51 -64.22
C THR A 577 29.11 -11.81 -64.08
N ALA A 578 28.78 -12.94 -63.44
CA ALA A 578 27.40 -13.31 -63.15
C ALA A 578 26.82 -12.64 -61.89
N HIS A 579 27.65 -11.93 -61.12
CA HIS A 579 27.32 -11.42 -59.77
C HIS A 579 26.77 -12.52 -58.86
N LYS A 580 27.47 -13.66 -58.83
CA LYS A 580 27.08 -14.83 -58.04
C LYS A 580 28.22 -15.32 -57.16
N ALA A 581 27.86 -15.92 -56.02
CA ALA A 581 28.78 -16.75 -55.25
C ALA A 581 28.11 -18.07 -54.87
N ASN A 582 28.90 -19.12 -54.65
CA ASN A 582 28.41 -20.37 -54.04
C ASN A 582 29.26 -20.68 -52.82
N VAL A 583 28.61 -21.16 -51.77
CA VAL A 583 29.25 -21.53 -50.50
C VAL A 583 29.20 -23.03 -50.33
N TYR A 584 30.33 -23.60 -49.94
CA TYR A 584 30.50 -25.02 -49.69
C TYR A 584 31.01 -25.22 -48.26
N PHE A 585 30.36 -26.12 -47.54
CA PHE A 585 30.88 -26.67 -46.30
C PHE A 585 31.77 -27.85 -46.62
N VAL A 586 32.98 -27.80 -46.08
CA VAL A 586 33.98 -28.85 -46.20
C VAL A 586 34.15 -29.47 -44.82
N ASP A 587 33.83 -30.75 -44.69
CA ASP A 587 33.93 -31.49 -43.43
C ASP A 587 34.49 -32.88 -43.72
N SER A 588 35.76 -33.07 -43.36
CA SER A 588 36.50 -34.33 -43.55
C SER A 588 35.85 -35.53 -42.84
N SER A 589 34.99 -35.30 -41.84
CA SER A 589 34.33 -36.40 -41.13
C SER A 589 33.18 -37.06 -41.90
N LEU A 590 32.69 -36.46 -43.00
CA LEU A 590 31.53 -36.95 -43.75
C LEU A 590 31.84 -38.10 -44.72
N GLY A 591 33.06 -38.17 -45.26
CA GLY A 591 33.53 -39.11 -46.29
C GLY A 591 34.16 -40.40 -45.76
N GLY A 592 34.36 -40.49 -44.45
CA GLY A 592 34.89 -41.68 -43.77
C GLY A 592 36.35 -41.60 -43.32
N SER A 593 37.08 -40.53 -43.64
CA SER A 593 38.46 -40.28 -43.18
C SER A 593 38.53 -39.07 -42.25
N ALA A 594 38.72 -39.30 -40.94
CA ALA A 594 38.75 -38.24 -39.93
C ALA A 594 39.91 -37.22 -40.04
N THR A 595 40.78 -37.34 -41.04
CA THR A 595 42.02 -36.56 -41.15
C THR A 595 42.28 -35.98 -42.54
N ALA A 596 41.41 -36.23 -43.53
CA ALA A 596 41.59 -35.72 -44.88
C ALA A 596 40.26 -35.64 -45.63
N VAL A 597 40.09 -34.58 -46.43
CA VAL A 597 39.04 -34.48 -47.46
C VAL A 597 39.40 -35.44 -48.58
N ASP A 598 38.71 -36.58 -48.68
CA ASP A 598 39.06 -37.68 -49.59
C ASP A 598 37.91 -38.13 -50.51
N SER A 599 36.73 -37.52 -50.36
CA SER A 599 35.54 -37.87 -51.12
C SER A 599 34.73 -36.63 -51.54
N ALA A 600 33.85 -36.79 -52.54
CA ALA A 600 32.88 -35.75 -52.89
C ALA A 600 31.88 -35.47 -51.76
N SER A 601 31.64 -36.44 -50.87
CA SER A 601 30.72 -36.30 -49.74
C SER A 601 31.22 -35.37 -48.64
N ASP A 602 32.53 -35.10 -48.60
CA ASP A 602 33.13 -34.14 -47.67
C ASP A 602 32.81 -32.69 -48.03
N ILE A 603 32.33 -32.44 -49.26
CA ILE A 603 32.09 -31.10 -49.79
C ILE A 603 30.62 -30.98 -50.16
N VAL A 604 29.89 -30.20 -49.38
CA VAL A 604 28.46 -30.00 -49.61
C VAL A 604 28.20 -28.53 -49.93
N GLN A 605 27.58 -28.27 -51.07
CA GLN A 605 27.10 -26.93 -51.38
C GLN A 605 25.95 -26.58 -50.43
N VAL A 606 26.10 -25.47 -49.72
CA VAL A 606 25.13 -25.02 -48.70
C VAL A 606 24.47 -23.69 -49.05
N ALA A 607 25.04 -22.92 -50.00
CA ALA A 607 24.33 -21.77 -50.55
C ALA A 607 24.71 -21.40 -51.98
N THR A 608 23.77 -20.76 -52.65
CA THR A 608 23.98 -19.90 -53.82
C THR A 608 23.56 -18.47 -53.48
N ILE A 609 24.43 -17.51 -53.76
CA ILE A 609 24.27 -16.10 -53.40
C ILE A 609 24.21 -15.26 -54.69
N THR A 610 23.22 -14.39 -54.80
CA THR A 610 23.15 -13.32 -55.80
C THR A 610 23.64 -12.02 -55.18
N LEU A 611 24.72 -11.47 -55.73
CA LEU A 611 25.40 -10.28 -55.25
C LEU A 611 24.84 -9.02 -55.94
N THR A 612 24.73 -7.91 -55.21
CA THR A 612 24.32 -6.62 -55.81
C THR A 612 25.50 -5.80 -56.37
N GLY A 613 26.73 -6.28 -56.18
CA GLY A 613 27.97 -5.63 -56.60
C GLY A 613 29.10 -6.63 -56.80
N ASN A 614 30.27 -6.12 -57.18
CA ASN A 614 31.47 -6.94 -57.34
C ASN A 614 32.13 -7.19 -55.98
N VAL A 615 32.74 -8.38 -55.83
CA VAL A 615 33.64 -8.67 -54.72
C VAL A 615 35.07 -8.32 -55.16
N THR A 616 35.65 -7.32 -54.51
CA THR A 616 37.01 -6.82 -54.72
C THR A 616 37.96 -7.13 -53.57
N THR A 617 37.44 -7.54 -52.43
CA THR A 617 38.19 -8.10 -51.30
C THR A 617 37.33 -9.14 -50.60
N ILE A 618 37.93 -10.09 -49.87
CA ILE A 618 37.14 -11.02 -49.04
C ILE A 618 36.28 -10.28 -47.99
N ASN A 619 36.72 -9.09 -47.58
CA ASN A 619 35.99 -8.22 -46.66
C ASN A 619 34.68 -7.69 -47.25
N ASP A 620 34.51 -7.72 -48.58
CA ASP A 620 33.25 -7.35 -49.24
C ASP A 620 32.15 -8.41 -49.02
N LEU A 621 32.50 -9.64 -48.62
CA LEU A 621 31.53 -10.63 -48.15
C LEU A 621 31.20 -10.50 -46.66
N HIS A 622 31.89 -9.61 -45.94
CA HIS A 622 31.71 -9.28 -44.53
C HIS A 622 31.35 -10.51 -43.68
N THR A 623 32.33 -11.38 -43.43
CA THR A 623 32.09 -12.66 -42.79
C THR A 623 32.36 -12.59 -41.28
N THR A 624 31.55 -13.22 -40.44
CA THR A 624 31.79 -13.35 -38.98
C THR A 624 32.09 -14.80 -38.58
N GLY A 625 32.84 -14.95 -37.49
CA GLY A 625 33.56 -16.20 -37.19
C GLY A 625 34.88 -16.31 -37.94
N VAL A 626 35.29 -15.21 -38.57
CA VAL A 626 36.50 -15.09 -39.38
C VAL A 626 37.23 -13.80 -38.99
N LEU A 627 38.41 -13.88 -38.37
CA LEU A 627 39.27 -12.72 -38.08
C LEU A 627 40.08 -12.33 -39.33
N VAL A 628 39.86 -11.10 -39.82
CA VAL A 628 40.66 -10.48 -40.89
C VAL A 628 41.83 -9.76 -40.25
N VAL A 629 43.07 -10.21 -40.51
CA VAL A 629 44.31 -9.50 -40.12
C VAL A 629 44.96 -8.89 -41.34
#